data_AF-A0A3S4XMI9-F1
#
_entry.id   AF-A0A3S4XMI9-F1
#
_cell.length_a   1.000
_cell.length_b   1.000
_cell.length_c   1.000
_cell.angle_alpha   90.00
_cell.angle_beta   90.00
_cell.angle_gamma   90.00
#
_symmetry.space_group_name_H-M   'P 1'
#
loop_
_entity.id
_entity.type
_entity.pdbx_description
1 polymer ?
#
loop_
_entity_poly.entity_id
_entity_poly.type
_entity_poly.pdbx_seq_one_letter_code
_entity_poly.pdbx_strand_id
1 'polypeptide(L)'
;MLNLQQLDDLRSDVGEDGFADLIALFLEETDGVVARMTAPGPKMDPAADFHFLKGATRNLGLESFSAVCHEAELAAAAGQPTPLSPADLDAAWRESRIRLLAQLGMADPVRSEFRPETHHE
;
A
#
# COMPACT_ATOMS: atom_id res chain seq x y z
N MET A 1 5.82 -6.52 10.44
CA MET A 1 5.72 -5.79 11.71
C MET A 1 4.84 -4.57 11.49
N LEU A 2 3.99 -4.26 12.46
CA LEU A 2 3.19 -3.03 12.47
C LEU A 2 3.84 -2.05 13.43
N ASN A 3 4.11 -0.83 12.96
CA ASN A 3 4.58 0.26 13.78
C ASN A 3 3.36 0.97 14.39
N LEU A 4 3.03 0.60 15.63
CA LEU A 4 1.89 1.17 16.35
C LEU A 4 2.10 2.64 16.71
N GLN A 5 3.34 3.04 16.99
CA GLN A 5 3.65 4.44 17.27
C GLN A 5 3.32 5.33 16.07
N GLN A 6 3.67 4.90 14.85
CA GLN A 6 3.32 5.61 13.62
C GLN A 6 1.80 5.77 13.45
N LEU A 7 1.01 4.77 13.83
CA LEU A 7 -0.46 4.82 13.76
C LEU A 7 -1.04 5.75 14.83
N ASP A 8 -0.49 5.74 16.03
CA ASP A 8 -0.89 6.63 17.12
C ASP A 8 -0.54 8.10 16.80
N ASP A 9 0.65 8.35 16.25
CA ASP A 9 1.07 9.67 15.79
C ASP A 9 0.14 10.17 14.66
N LEU A 10 -0.14 9.33 13.66
CA LEU A 10 -1.06 9.66 12.57
C LEU A 10 -2.47 9.97 13.08
N ARG A 11 -2.95 9.23 14.09
CA ARG A 11 -4.24 9.49 14.75
C ARG A 11 -4.22 10.81 15.51
N SER A 12 -3.13 11.12 16.19
CA SER A 12 -2.97 12.38 16.92
C SER A 12 -2.96 13.58 15.98
N ASP A 13 -2.32 13.46 14.82
CA ASP A 13 -2.17 14.56 13.85
C ASP A 13 -3.48 14.88 13.12
N VAL A 14 -4.26 13.85 12.79
CA VAL A 14 -5.48 13.98 11.97
C VAL A 14 -6.74 14.11 12.83
N GLY A 15 -6.68 13.62 14.07
CA GLY A 15 -7.83 13.53 14.97
C GLY A 15 -8.68 12.28 14.75
N GLU A 16 -9.50 11.94 15.74
CA GLU A 16 -10.29 10.71 15.77
C GLU A 16 -11.28 10.60 14.59
N ASP A 17 -11.93 11.71 14.25
CA ASP A 17 -12.91 11.77 13.16
C ASP A 17 -12.28 11.58 11.77
N GLY A 18 -11.08 12.09 11.55
CA GLY A 18 -10.41 12.03 10.24
C GLY A 18 -9.51 10.80 10.07
N PHE A 19 -9.14 10.12 11.16
CA PHE A 19 -8.23 8.98 11.11
C PHE A 19 -8.83 7.82 10.30
N ALA A 20 -10.10 7.48 10.51
CA ALA A 20 -10.75 6.38 9.80
C ALA A 20 -10.83 6.65 8.29
N ASP A 21 -11.18 7.88 7.90
CA ASP A 21 -11.25 8.31 6.49
C ASP A 21 -9.87 8.30 5.83
N LEU A 22 -8.84 8.75 6.56
CA LEU A 22 -7.48 8.72 6.07
C LEU A 22 -6.97 7.29 5.84
N ILE A 23 -7.22 6.38 6.79
CA ILE A 23 -6.88 4.96 6.63
C ILE A 23 -7.62 4.39 5.41
N ALA A 24 -8.91 4.67 5.25
CA ALA A 24 -9.69 4.21 4.10
C ALA A 24 -9.11 4.71 2.77
N LEU A 25 -8.71 6.00 2.70
CA LEU A 25 -8.08 6.59 1.52
C LEU A 25 -6.77 5.89 1.16
N PHE A 26 -5.86 5.72 2.11
CA PHE A 26 -4.61 5.00 1.86
C PHE A 26 -4.83 3.55 1.43
N LEU A 27 -5.80 2.87 2.04
CA LEU A 27 -6.18 1.49 1.67
C LEU A 27 -6.70 1.43 0.23
N GLU A 28 -7.53 2.38 -0.19
CA GLU A 28 -8.07 2.49 -1.54
C GLU A 28 -6.96 2.77 -2.57
N GLU A 29 -6.12 3.78 -2.33
CA GLU A 29 -5.03 4.12 -3.25
C GLU A 29 -4.05 2.94 -3.42
N THR A 30 -3.66 2.33 -2.30
CA THR A 30 -2.76 1.16 -2.31
C THR A 30 -3.41 -0.01 -3.07
N ASP A 31 -4.70 -0.24 -2.88
CA ASP A 31 -5.45 -1.29 -3.56
C ASP A 31 -5.38 -1.20 -5.09
N GLY A 32 -5.52 0.00 -5.66
CA GLY A 32 -5.49 0.13 -7.10
C GLY A 32 -4.11 0.21 -7.70
N VAL A 33 -3.09 0.65 -6.96
CA VAL A 33 -1.70 0.43 -7.39
C VAL A 33 -1.38 -1.06 -7.40
N VAL A 34 -1.75 -1.81 -6.36
CA VAL A 34 -1.60 -3.27 -6.35
C VAL A 34 -2.38 -3.89 -7.51
N ALA A 35 -3.65 -3.51 -7.74
CA ALA A 35 -4.44 -4.04 -8.84
C ALA A 35 -3.80 -3.76 -10.22
N ARG A 36 -3.27 -2.55 -10.43
CA ARG A 36 -2.54 -2.20 -11.66
C ARG A 36 -1.29 -3.06 -11.81
N MET A 37 -0.53 -3.27 -10.75
CA MET A 37 0.70 -4.07 -10.76
C MET A 37 0.43 -5.57 -10.93
N THR A 38 -0.73 -6.06 -10.50
CA THR A 38 -1.08 -7.49 -10.59
C THR A 38 -1.86 -7.86 -11.83
N ALA A 39 -2.46 -6.87 -12.52
CA ALA A 39 -3.13 -7.09 -13.80
C ALA A 39 -2.20 -7.70 -14.87
N PRO A 40 -2.72 -8.50 -15.80
CA PRO A 40 -1.91 -9.00 -16.92
C PRO A 40 -1.49 -7.86 -17.87
N GLY A 41 -0.33 -8.00 -18.50
CA GLY A 41 0.18 -7.06 -19.50
C GLY A 41 1.43 -6.26 -19.06
N PRO A 42 2.01 -5.48 -19.98
CA PRO A 42 3.22 -4.71 -19.70
C PRO A 42 2.95 -3.62 -18.66
N LYS A 43 3.91 -3.41 -17.76
CA LYS A 43 3.88 -2.35 -16.75
C LYS A 43 4.58 -1.12 -17.30
N MET A 44 3.98 0.05 -17.12
CA MET A 44 4.54 1.30 -17.63
C MET A 44 5.74 1.76 -16.79
N ASP A 45 5.64 1.74 -15.47
CA ASP A 45 6.73 2.11 -14.57
C ASP A 45 6.66 1.34 -13.23
N PRO A 46 7.19 0.10 -13.17
CA PRO A 46 7.19 -0.69 -11.94
C PRO A 46 7.95 -0.04 -10.78
N ALA A 47 9.00 0.74 -11.06
CA ALA A 47 9.80 1.36 -10.02
C ALA A 47 9.01 2.47 -9.32
N ALA A 48 8.32 3.33 -10.08
CA ALA A 48 7.43 4.34 -9.52
C ALA A 48 6.25 3.71 -8.74
N ASP A 49 5.68 2.61 -9.26
CA ASP A 49 4.61 1.90 -8.56
C ASP A 49 5.09 1.33 -7.21
N PHE A 50 6.27 0.69 -7.15
CA PHE A 50 6.84 0.22 -5.88
C PHE A 50 7.25 1.36 -4.95
N HIS A 51 7.73 2.48 -5.49
CA HIS A 51 8.03 3.67 -4.70
C HIS A 51 6.79 4.20 -3.98
N PHE A 52 5.66 4.28 -4.69
CA PHE A 52 4.38 4.66 -4.11
C PHE A 52 3.97 3.68 -3.01
N LEU A 53 3.97 2.37 -3.29
CA LEU A 53 3.58 1.34 -2.31
C LEU A 53 4.46 1.40 -1.06
N LYS A 54 5.77 1.58 -1.22
CA LYS A 54 6.71 1.76 -0.11
C LYS A 54 6.27 2.92 0.79
N GLY A 55 5.97 4.08 0.21
CA GLY A 55 5.55 5.28 0.94
C GLY A 55 4.20 5.11 1.64
N ALA A 56 3.18 4.69 0.90
CA ALA A 56 1.82 4.51 1.41
C ALA A 56 1.79 3.51 2.58
N THR A 57 2.45 2.36 2.43
CA THR A 57 2.45 1.33 3.46
C THR A 57 3.33 1.68 4.66
N ARG A 58 4.38 2.49 4.48
CA ARG A 58 5.15 3.05 5.60
C ARG A 58 4.31 4.00 6.45
N ASN A 59 3.49 4.85 5.82
CA ASN A 59 2.60 5.76 6.55
C ASN A 59 1.55 5.00 7.38
N LEU A 60 1.12 3.83 6.90
CA LEU A 60 0.24 2.91 7.63
C LEU A 60 0.98 2.03 8.68
N GLY A 61 2.28 2.25 8.89
CA GLY A 61 3.10 1.47 9.81
C GLY A 61 3.37 0.03 9.36
N LEU A 62 3.13 -0.34 8.10
CA LEU A 62 3.34 -1.69 7.55
C LEU A 62 4.81 -1.90 7.17
N GLU A 63 5.73 -1.84 8.14
CA GLU A 63 7.18 -1.79 7.91
C GLU A 63 7.70 -2.97 7.06
N SER A 64 7.19 -4.17 7.29
CA SER A 64 7.64 -5.35 6.53
C SER A 64 7.22 -5.28 5.07
N PHE A 65 6.01 -4.82 4.77
CA PHE A 65 5.55 -4.68 3.39
C PHE A 65 6.30 -3.53 2.70
N SER A 66 6.48 -2.41 3.40
CA SER A 66 7.26 -1.26 2.92
C SER A 66 8.70 -1.66 2.57
N ALA A 67 9.34 -2.50 3.40
CA ALA A 67 10.70 -3.00 3.13
C ALA A 67 10.77 -3.85 1.85
N VAL A 68 9.81 -4.75 1.65
CA VAL A 68 9.77 -5.58 0.43
C VAL A 68 9.48 -4.72 -0.81
N CYS A 69 8.60 -3.71 -0.70
CA CYS A 69 8.39 -2.75 -1.78
C CYS A 69 9.66 -1.96 -2.11
N HIS A 70 10.46 -1.60 -1.11
CA HIS A 70 11.75 -0.92 -1.33
C HIS A 70 12.75 -1.82 -2.08
N GLU A 71 12.87 -3.09 -1.71
CA GLU A 71 13.73 -4.04 -2.45
C GLU A 71 13.26 -4.21 -3.90
N ALA A 72 11.95 -4.29 -4.11
CA ALA A 72 11.36 -4.39 -5.44
C ALA A 72 11.51 -3.10 -6.27
N GLU A 73 11.41 -1.92 -5.66
CA GLU A 73 11.71 -0.62 -6.28
C GLU A 73 13.15 -0.59 -6.81
N LEU A 74 14.12 -0.99 -5.98
CA LEU A 74 15.53 -1.01 -6.37
C LEU A 74 15.80 -1.98 -7.52
N ALA A 75 15.22 -3.19 -7.45
CA ALA A 75 15.34 -4.17 -8.53
C ALA A 75 14.72 -3.65 -9.84
N ALA A 76 13.51 -3.08 -9.78
CA ALA A 76 12.82 -2.52 -10.93
C ALA A 76 13.60 -1.36 -11.56
N ALA A 77 14.12 -0.44 -10.74
CA ALA A 77 14.93 0.69 -11.21
C ALA A 77 16.24 0.24 -11.88
N ALA A 78 16.80 -0.89 -11.46
CA ALA A 78 17.97 -1.52 -12.06
C ALA A 78 17.66 -2.41 -13.27
N GLY A 79 16.39 -2.50 -13.70
CA GLY A 79 15.94 -3.41 -14.77
C GLY A 79 16.12 -4.90 -14.43
N GLN A 80 16.20 -5.23 -13.13
CA GLN A 80 16.32 -6.59 -12.64
C GLN A 80 14.93 -7.19 -12.33
N PRO A 81 14.81 -8.53 -12.31
CA PRO A 81 13.61 -9.18 -11.82
C PRO A 81 13.30 -8.77 -10.38
N THR A 82 12.04 -8.44 -10.11
CA THR A 82 11.59 -8.06 -8.77
C THR A 82 11.46 -9.30 -7.88
N PRO A 83 11.72 -9.19 -6.57
CA PRO A 83 11.56 -10.32 -5.64
C PRO A 83 10.08 -10.69 -5.43
N LEU A 84 9.16 -9.80 -5.78
CA LEU A 84 7.72 -10.02 -5.74
C LEU A 84 7.18 -10.36 -7.12
N SER A 85 6.60 -11.55 -7.27
CA SER A 85 5.69 -11.82 -8.39
C SER A 85 4.37 -11.07 -8.19
N PRO A 86 3.56 -10.88 -9.26
CA PRO A 86 2.20 -10.35 -9.13
C PRO A 86 1.35 -11.07 -8.08
N ALA A 87 1.46 -12.39 -7.97
CA ALA A 87 0.69 -13.16 -7.00
C ALA A 87 1.19 -12.93 -5.57
N ASP A 88 2.51 -12.86 -5.38
CA ASP A 88 3.11 -12.59 -4.07
C ASP A 88 2.78 -11.18 -3.57
N LEU A 89 2.75 -10.20 -4.49
CA LEU A 89 2.35 -8.83 -4.18
C LEU A 89 0.90 -8.75 -3.71
N ASP A 90 -0.04 -9.38 -4.42
CA ASP A 90 -1.46 -9.42 -4.01
C ASP A 90 -1.63 -10.09 -2.64
N ALA A 91 -0.98 -11.24 -2.44
CA ALA A 91 -1.05 -11.98 -1.18
C ALA A 91 -0.48 -11.19 0.00
N ALA A 92 0.72 -10.61 -0.16
CA ALA A 92 1.38 -9.83 0.88
C ALA A 92 0.59 -8.56 1.23
N TRP A 93 -0.04 -7.92 0.25
CA TRP A 93 -0.89 -6.77 0.49
C TRP A 93 -2.16 -7.14 1.26
N ARG A 94 -2.88 -8.19 0.81
CA ARG A 94 -4.08 -8.70 1.49
C ARG A 94 -3.79 -9.06 2.95
N GLU A 95 -2.69 -9.77 3.20
CA GLU A 95 -2.28 -10.13 4.56
C GLU A 95 -1.99 -8.89 5.42
N SER A 96 -1.26 -7.92 4.86
CA SER A 96 -0.92 -6.68 5.56
C SER A 96 -2.16 -5.87 5.90
N ARG A 97 -3.12 -5.74 4.97
CA ARG A 97 -4.41 -5.07 5.16
C ARG A 97 -5.24 -5.74 6.26
N ILE A 98 -5.38 -7.06 6.24
CA ILE A 98 -6.13 -7.80 7.27
C ILE A 98 -5.52 -7.57 8.64
N ARG A 99 -4.18 -7.64 8.76
CA ARG A 99 -3.47 -7.39 10.02
C ARG A 99 -3.67 -5.97 10.51
N LEU A 100 -3.60 -4.97 9.63
CA LEU A 100 -3.81 -3.56 9.96
C LEU A 100 -5.23 -3.33 10.49
N LEU A 101 -6.25 -3.77 9.75
CA LEU A 101 -7.65 -3.58 10.13
C LEU A 101 -7.99 -4.30 11.44
N ALA A 102 -7.50 -5.53 11.63
CA ALA A 102 -7.67 -6.26 12.87
C ALA A 102 -7.01 -5.54 14.05
N GLN A 103 -5.82 -4.94 13.84
CA GLN A 103 -5.12 -4.17 14.87
C GLN A 103 -5.84 -2.87 15.22
N LEU A 104 -6.48 -2.22 14.25
CA LEU A 104 -7.25 -0.98 14.44
C LEU A 104 -8.68 -1.23 14.95
N GLY A 105 -9.16 -2.47 14.93
CA GLY A 105 -10.55 -2.80 15.23
C GLY A 105 -11.54 -2.24 14.20
N MET A 106 -11.08 -1.97 12.98
CA MET A 106 -11.87 -1.40 11.90
C MET A 106 -12.45 -2.50 11.00
N ALA A 107 -13.68 -2.30 10.52
CA ALA A 107 -14.23 -3.14 9.46
C ALA A 107 -13.47 -2.86 8.14
N ASP A 108 -13.39 -3.87 7.27
CA ASP A 108 -12.77 -3.70 5.96
C ASP A 108 -13.63 -2.74 5.11
N PRO A 109 -13.14 -1.54 4.75
CA PRO A 109 -13.85 -0.69 3.83
C PRO A 109 -13.87 -1.42 2.49
N VAL A 110 -15.03 -1.93 2.09
CA VAL A 110 -15.23 -2.65 0.83
C VAL A 110 -14.55 -1.84 -0.28
N ARG A 111 -13.72 -2.51 -1.10
CA ARG A 111 -13.12 -1.94 -2.31
C ARG A 111 -14.22 -1.25 -3.13
N SER A 112 -14.37 0.06 -2.95
CA SER A 112 -15.11 0.91 -3.86
C SER A 112 -14.45 0.73 -5.22
N GLU A 113 -15.25 0.53 -6.26
CA GLU A 113 -14.76 0.25 -7.60
C GLU A 113 -13.80 1.36 -8.02
N PHE A 114 -12.50 1.02 -8.05
CA PHE A 114 -11.38 1.93 -8.26
C PHE A 114 -11.65 2.82 -9.49
N ARG A 115 -11.83 4.12 -9.29
CA ARG A 115 -11.82 5.12 -10.38
C ARG A 115 -10.45 5.79 -10.36
N PRO A 116 -9.52 5.43 -11.26
CA PRO A 116 -8.21 6.04 -11.26
C PRO A 116 -8.36 7.50 -11.69
N GLU A 117 -8.31 8.43 -10.73
CA GLU A 117 -8.13 9.85 -11.04
C GLU A 117 -6.64 10.05 -11.30
N THR A 118 -6.32 10.26 -12.58
CA THR A 118 -4.96 10.57 -13.04
C THR A 118 -4.55 11.93 -12.51
N HIS A 119 -3.89 11.98 -11.36
CA HIS A 119 -3.13 13.16 -10.97
C HIS A 119 -1.75 13.08 -11.63
N HIS A 120 -1.67 13.72 -12.80
CA HIS A 120 -0.43 14.09 -13.46
C HIS A 120 -0.16 15.55 -13.06
N GLU A 121 0.90 15.79 -12.30
CA GLU A 121 1.53 17.11 -12.16
C GLU A 121 2.90 17.08 -12.83
#